data_AF-A0A938LNY7-F1
#
_entry.id   AF-A0A938LNY7-F1
#
_cell.length_a   1.000
_cell.length_b   1.000
_cell.length_c   1.000
_cell.angle_alpha   90.00
_cell.angle_beta   90.00
_cell.angle_gamma   90.00
#
_symmetry.space_group_name_H-M   'P 1'
#
loop_
_entity.id
_entity.type
_entity.pdbx_description
1 polymer ?
#
loop_
_entity_poly.entity_id
_entity_poly.type
_entity_poly.pdbx_seq_one_letter_code
_entity_poly.pdbx_strand_id
1 'polypeptide(L)'
;MDHGMKNGIDPEFGGVYTEGPHAGGVYDREKEFWQQAEVMIGMLEGCLRFGPKVYWPAYVNVHRFVFDKMINHPVGEWWPLTTREGQPIWTHMSHSWKVNYHTIRCMVECIKRLEKLLA
;
A
#
# COMPACT_ATOMS: atom_id res chain seq x y z
N MET A 1 -9.65 -10.52 -0.33
CA MET A 1 -9.15 -9.33 0.41
C MET A 1 -8.79 -9.69 1.84
N ASP A 2 -9.66 -10.39 2.57
CA ASP A 2 -9.49 -10.67 4.01
C ASP A 2 -8.17 -11.35 4.38
N HIS A 3 -7.74 -12.34 3.61
CA HIS A 3 -6.46 -13.01 3.87
C HIS A 3 -5.27 -12.03 3.78
N GLY A 4 -5.23 -11.21 2.71
CA GLY A 4 -4.18 -10.20 2.53
C GLY A 4 -4.24 -9.12 3.60
N MET A 5 -5.44 -8.67 3.97
CA MET A 5 -5.63 -7.70 5.06
C MET A 5 -5.14 -8.24 6.41
N LYS A 6 -5.43 -9.51 6.73
CA LYS A 6 -5.09 -10.12 8.03
C LYS A 6 -3.61 -10.50 8.16
N ASN A 7 -2.99 -10.96 7.07
CA ASN A 7 -1.64 -11.53 7.11
C ASN A 7 -0.58 -10.65 6.44
N GLY A 8 -0.98 -9.83 5.47
CA GLY A 8 -0.05 -9.06 4.64
C GLY A 8 0.20 -7.63 5.12
N ILE A 9 -0.69 -7.07 5.94
CA ILE A 9 -0.53 -5.70 6.46
C ILE A 9 0.21 -5.74 7.80
N ASP A 10 1.24 -4.90 7.92
CA ASP A 10 2.08 -4.79 9.10
C ASP A 10 1.41 -3.93 10.18
N PRO A 11 1.04 -4.52 11.32
CA PRO A 11 0.40 -3.76 12.40
C PRO A 11 1.38 -2.86 13.17
N GLU A 12 2.69 -3.07 13.04
CA GLU A 12 3.73 -2.38 13.82
C GLU A 12 4.26 -1.15 13.07
N PHE A 13 4.75 -1.34 11.84
CA PHE A 13 5.35 -0.26 11.06
C PHE A 13 4.45 0.32 9.97
N GLY A 14 3.32 -0.32 9.72
CA GLY A 14 2.42 0.00 8.62
C GLY A 14 2.85 -0.58 7.27
N GLY A 15 1.94 -0.54 6.30
CA GLY A 15 2.21 -1.00 4.94
C GLY A 15 2.15 -2.51 4.79
N VAL A 16 2.24 -2.95 3.54
CA VAL A 16 2.06 -4.33 3.09
C VAL A 16 3.41 -4.97 2.87
N TYR A 17 3.61 -6.18 3.40
CA TYR A 17 4.81 -6.98 3.16
C TYR A 17 4.89 -7.48 1.72
N THR A 18 6.11 -7.72 1.22
CA THR A 18 6.31 -8.22 -0.14
C THR A 18 5.69 -9.59 -0.35
N GLU A 19 6.03 -10.57 0.49
CA GLU A 19 5.61 -11.95 0.24
C GLU A 19 5.37 -12.77 1.52
N GLY A 20 4.42 -13.70 1.41
CA GLY A 20 4.11 -14.67 2.44
C GLY A 20 3.39 -15.88 1.84
N PRO A 21 3.49 -17.06 2.49
CA PRO A 21 2.84 -18.26 1.99
C PRO A 21 1.33 -18.18 2.14
N HIS A 22 0.60 -18.98 1.36
CA HIS A 22 -0.85 -19.08 1.45
C HIS A 22 -1.36 -19.53 2.83
N ALA A 23 -0.54 -20.29 3.57
CA ALA A 23 -0.87 -20.77 4.92
C ALA A 23 -0.81 -19.66 6.00
N GLY A 24 -0.39 -18.44 5.65
CA GLY A 24 -0.17 -17.34 6.58
C GLY A 24 1.28 -17.23 7.06
N GLY A 25 1.63 -16.06 7.59
CA GLY A 25 3.01 -15.69 7.88
C GLY A 25 3.65 -14.89 6.75
N VAL A 26 4.87 -14.42 6.99
CA VAL A 26 5.60 -13.50 6.10
C VAL A 26 7.08 -13.86 6.17
N TYR A 27 7.69 -14.15 5.03
CA TYR A 27 9.14 -14.39 4.96
C TYR A 27 9.88 -13.20 4.35
N ASP A 28 9.25 -12.44 3.45
CA ASP A 28 9.78 -11.18 2.94
C ASP A 28 8.98 -10.02 3.52
N ARG A 29 9.63 -9.27 4.42
CA ARG A 29 9.04 -8.16 5.17
C ARG A 29 9.35 -6.79 4.57
N GLU A 30 10.06 -6.73 3.46
CA GLU A 30 10.26 -5.50 2.72
C GLU A 30 8.93 -4.96 2.20
N LYS A 31 8.95 -3.74 1.68
CA LYS A 31 7.75 -3.01 1.25
C LYS A 31 7.97 -2.50 -0.16
N GLU A 32 7.39 -3.18 -1.13
CA GLU A 32 7.45 -2.75 -2.53
C GLU A 32 6.29 -1.80 -2.86
N PHE A 33 6.57 -0.80 -3.69
CA PHE A 33 5.65 0.32 -3.97
C PHE A 33 4.28 -0.11 -4.51
N TRP A 34 4.25 -1.08 -5.43
CA TRP A 34 3.04 -1.43 -6.17
C TRP A 34 2.02 -2.16 -5.29
N GLN A 35 2.48 -2.96 -4.32
CA GLN A 35 1.59 -3.68 -3.40
C GLN A 35 0.84 -2.72 -2.49
N GLN A 36 1.52 -1.65 -2.03
CA GLN A 36 0.87 -0.58 -1.26
C GLN A 36 -0.25 0.06 -2.08
N ALA A 37 0.05 0.36 -3.35
CA ALA A 37 -0.89 0.96 -4.29
C ALA A 37 -2.14 0.09 -4.51
N GLU A 38 -1.96 -1.20 -4.78
CA GLU A 38 -3.08 -2.13 -5.02
C GLU A 38 -3.91 -2.36 -3.76
N VAL A 39 -3.27 -2.51 -2.60
CA VAL A 39 -3.99 -2.73 -1.34
C VAL A 39 -4.79 -1.50 -0.94
N MET A 40 -4.27 -0.28 -1.12
CA MET A 40 -5.07 0.93 -0.86
C MET A 40 -6.34 0.98 -1.71
N ILE A 41 -6.24 0.69 -3.02
CA ILE A 41 -7.42 0.62 -3.90
C ILE A 41 -8.38 -0.48 -3.41
N GLY A 42 -7.86 -1.68 -3.14
CA GLY A 42 -8.65 -2.82 -2.69
C GLY A 42 -9.40 -2.55 -1.38
N MET A 43 -8.74 -1.96 -0.39
CA MET A 43 -9.37 -1.67 0.90
C MET A 43 -10.49 -0.62 0.77
N LEU A 44 -10.31 0.41 -0.07
CA LEU A 44 -11.39 1.37 -0.35
C LEU A 44 -12.55 0.74 -1.13
N GLU A 45 -12.26 -0.14 -2.09
CA GLU A 45 -13.29 -0.92 -2.78
C GLU A 45 -14.07 -1.82 -1.79
N GLY A 46 -13.37 -2.43 -0.83
CA GLY A 46 -13.96 -3.18 0.27
C GLY A 46 -14.89 -2.30 1.13
N CYS A 47 -14.46 -1.08 1.46
CA CYS A 47 -15.30 -0.11 2.19
C CYS A 47 -16.61 0.18 1.46
N LEU A 48 -16.55 0.39 0.13
CA LEU A 48 -17.73 0.69 -0.69
C LEU A 48 -18.69 -0.51 -0.79
N ARG A 49 -18.17 -1.74 -0.91
CA ARG A 49 -18.99 -2.94 -1.14
C ARG A 49 -19.56 -3.55 0.13
N PHE A 50 -18.83 -3.48 1.23
CA PHE A 50 -19.11 -4.24 2.44
C PHE A 50 -19.20 -3.36 3.70
N GLY A 51 -19.09 -2.04 3.52
CA GLY A 51 -19.06 -1.07 4.60
C GLY A 51 -17.65 -0.80 5.14
N PRO A 52 -17.40 0.41 5.69
CA PRO A 52 -16.06 0.87 6.04
C PRO A 52 -15.49 0.19 7.29
N LYS A 53 -16.34 -0.33 8.20
CA LYS A 53 -15.93 -0.80 9.53
C LYS A 53 -14.76 -1.79 9.51
N VAL A 54 -14.73 -2.70 8.52
CA VAL A 54 -13.72 -3.76 8.42
C VAL A 54 -12.47 -3.29 7.68
N TYR A 55 -12.63 -2.59 6.56
CA TYR A 55 -11.53 -2.32 5.62
C TYR A 55 -10.89 -0.93 5.80
N TRP A 56 -11.58 0.02 6.43
CA TRP A 56 -11.07 1.36 6.66
C TRP A 56 -9.80 1.40 7.52
N PRO A 57 -9.69 0.66 8.64
CA PRO A 57 -8.46 0.65 9.43
C PRO A 57 -7.26 0.14 8.63
N ALA A 58 -7.47 -0.85 7.77
CA ALA A 58 -6.44 -1.41 6.88
C ALA A 58 -6.00 -0.39 5.82
N TYR A 59 -6.94 0.32 5.20
CA TYR A 59 -6.63 1.43 4.30
C TYR A 59 -5.78 2.50 4.99
N VAL A 60 -6.20 2.96 6.17
CA VAL A 60 -5.49 4.01 6.93
C VAL A 60 -4.07 3.57 7.27
N ASN A 61 -3.87 2.32 7.69
CA ASN A 61 -2.54 1.79 7.98
C ASN A 61 -1.60 1.88 6.76
N VAL A 62 -2.02 1.37 5.61
CA VAL A 62 -1.20 1.37 4.39
C VAL A 62 -1.00 2.80 3.86
N HIS A 63 -2.04 3.63 3.89
CA HIS A 63 -1.95 5.03 3.52
C HIS A 63 -0.93 5.77 4.39
N ARG A 64 -0.96 5.60 5.71
CA ARG A 64 -0.01 6.27 6.60
C ARG A 64 1.42 5.83 6.30
N PHE A 65 1.65 4.53 6.09
CA PHE A 65 2.97 4.05 5.68
C PHE A 65 3.48 4.74 4.41
N VAL A 66 2.65 4.78 3.36
CA VAL A 66 3.04 5.40 2.08
C VAL A 66 3.39 6.87 2.28
N PHE A 67 2.49 7.64 2.89
CA PHE A 67 2.64 9.09 3.01
C PHE A 67 3.73 9.51 3.98
N ASP A 68 3.93 8.75 5.06
CA ASP A 68 4.85 9.14 6.11
C ASP A 68 6.28 8.62 5.83
N LYS A 69 6.43 7.57 4.99
CA LYS A 69 7.71 6.85 4.82
C LYS A 69 8.13 6.57 3.38
N MET A 70 7.18 6.30 2.47
CA MET A 70 7.52 5.79 1.14
C MET A 70 7.67 6.88 0.08
N ILE A 71 7.08 8.06 0.27
CA ILE A 71 7.18 9.16 -0.70
C ILE A 71 8.57 9.81 -0.60
N ASN A 72 9.30 9.79 -1.72
CA ASN A 72 10.48 10.62 -1.92
C ASN A 72 10.05 12.03 -2.34
N HIS A 73 9.73 12.87 -1.36
CA HIS A 73 9.20 14.22 -1.60
C HIS A 73 10.07 15.12 -2.49
N PRO A 74 11.42 15.14 -2.37
CA PRO A 74 12.27 15.89 -3.30
C PRO A 74 12.11 15.52 -4.78
N VAL A 75 11.72 14.27 -5.08
CA VAL A 75 11.52 13.78 -6.46
C VAL A 75 10.05 13.78 -6.86
N GLY A 76 9.14 13.68 -5.90
CA GLY A 76 7.70 13.61 -6.15
C GLY A 76 7.20 12.22 -6.57
N GLU A 77 7.89 11.15 -6.16
CA GLU A 77 7.50 9.76 -6.44
C GLU A 77 7.81 8.84 -5.24
N TRP A 78 7.27 7.62 -5.23
CA TRP A 78 7.49 6.63 -4.19
C TRP A 78 8.80 5.89 -4.40
N TRP A 79 9.49 5.58 -3.30
CA TRP A 79 10.61 4.65 -3.30
C TRP A 79 10.17 3.30 -3.85
N PRO A 80 10.94 2.66 -4.76
CA PRO A 80 10.63 1.35 -5.29
C PRO A 80 10.47 0.28 -4.20
N LEU A 81 11.40 0.26 -3.25
CA LEU A 81 11.52 -0.78 -2.24
C LEU A 81 12.10 -0.19 -0.95
N THR A 82 11.48 -0.50 0.18
CA THR A 82 11.97 -0.10 1.50
C THR A 82 12.09 -1.30 2.43
N THR A 83 12.89 -1.16 3.49
CA THR A 83 12.85 -2.08 4.63
C THR A 83 11.45 -2.11 5.25
N ARG A 84 11.22 -3.06 6.16
CA ARG A 84 9.99 -3.15 6.95
C ARG A 84 9.62 -1.83 7.62
N GLU A 85 10.62 -1.14 8.17
CA GLU A 85 10.47 0.10 8.95
C GLU A 85 10.22 1.32 8.05
N GLY A 86 10.48 1.20 6.74
CA GLY A 86 10.31 2.25 5.74
C GLY A 86 11.61 2.95 5.31
N GLN A 87 12.78 2.34 5.54
CA GLN A 87 14.04 2.91 5.04
C GLN A 87 14.28 2.51 3.57
N PRO A 88 14.61 3.43 2.65
CA PRO A 88 14.80 3.07 1.24
C PRO A 88 15.95 2.07 1.02
N ILE A 89 15.67 0.99 0.27
CA ILE A 89 16.67 0.00 -0.15
C ILE A 89 17.08 0.29 -1.59
N TRP A 90 16.09 0.39 -2.49
CA TRP A 90 16.32 0.77 -3.88
C TRP A 90 16.05 2.26 -4.05
N THR A 91 17.06 2.99 -4.51
CA THR A 91 17.00 4.44 -4.71
C THR A 91 16.92 4.84 -6.18
N HIS A 92 17.05 3.88 -7.10
CA HIS A 92 16.83 4.12 -8.52
C HIS A 92 15.31 4.21 -8.78
N MET A 93 14.83 5.36 -9.21
CA MET A 93 13.38 5.64 -9.24
C MET A 93 12.60 4.89 -10.33
N SER A 94 13.31 4.28 -11.30
CA SER A 94 12.73 3.50 -12.39
C SER A 94 13.65 2.34 -12.76
N HIS A 95 13.03 1.24 -13.18
CA HIS A 95 13.66 0.03 -13.72
C HIS A 95 12.62 -0.70 -14.59
N SER A 96 12.97 -1.85 -15.15
CA SER A 96 12.11 -2.63 -16.07
C SER A 96 10.70 -2.96 -15.54
N TRP A 97 10.49 -2.88 -14.22
CA TRP A 97 9.23 -3.19 -13.55
C TRP A 97 8.61 -1.99 -12.83
N LYS A 98 9.30 -0.83 -12.83
CA LYS A 98 8.81 0.39 -12.20
C LYS A 98 8.90 1.59 -13.13
N VAL A 99 7.70 2.10 -13.40
CA VAL A 99 7.42 3.47 -13.81
C VAL A 99 6.32 4.01 -12.88
N ASN A 100 5.87 5.24 -13.06
CA ASN A 100 4.84 5.89 -12.24
C ASN A 100 3.39 5.41 -12.51
N TYR A 101 3.19 4.23 -13.10
CA TYR A 101 1.85 3.71 -13.42
C TYR A 101 1.05 3.40 -12.15
N HIS A 102 1.57 2.51 -11.28
CA HIS A 102 0.83 2.09 -10.08
C HIS A 102 0.60 3.24 -9.11
N THR A 103 1.59 4.13 -8.93
CA THR A 103 1.51 5.22 -7.95
C THR A 103 0.49 6.28 -8.37
N ILE A 104 0.53 6.74 -9.63
CA ILE A 104 -0.46 7.71 -10.16
C ILE A 104 -1.86 7.10 -10.18
N ARG A 105 -2.00 5.90 -10.76
CA ARG A 105 -3.31 5.24 -10.86
C ARG A 105 -3.91 5.01 -9.47
N CYS A 106 -3.09 4.63 -8.49
CA CYS A 106 -3.55 4.49 -7.11
C CYS A 106 -4.14 5.77 -6.55
N MET A 107 -3.44 6.90 -6.65
CA MET A 107 -3.95 8.17 -6.11
C MET A 107 -5.27 8.59 -6.77
N VAL A 108 -5.37 8.50 -8.10
CA VAL A 108 -6.61 8.79 -8.84
C VAL A 108 -7.75 7.87 -8.40
N GLU A 109 -7.50 6.57 -8.30
CA GLU A 109 -8.51 5.58 -7.91
C GLU A 109 -8.90 5.67 -6.43
N CYS A 110 -8.01 6.14 -5.55
CA CYS A 110 -8.33 6.43 -4.16
C CYS A 110 -9.24 7.65 -4.06
N ILE A 111 -8.92 8.76 -4.73
CA ILE A 111 -9.73 9.98 -4.73
C ILE A 111 -11.18 9.66 -5.14
N LYS A 112 -11.36 9.00 -6.29
CA LYS A 112 -12.69 8.61 -6.79
C LYS A 112 -13.51 7.77 -5.80
N ARG A 113 -12.86 6.94 -4.99
CA ARG A 113 -13.54 6.07 -4.01
C ARG A 113 -13.84 6.80 -2.71
N LEU A 114 -12.91 7.62 -2.25
CA LEU A 114 -13.13 8.48 -1.10
C LEU A 114 -14.29 9.46 -1.35
N GLU A 115 -14.37 10.07 -2.53
CA GLU A 115 -15.50 10.92 -2.92
C GLU A 115 -16.84 10.17 -2.84
N LYS A 116 -16.88 8.91 -3.29
CA LYS A 116 -18.08 8.06 -3.19
C LYS A 116 -18.43 7.67 -1.76
N LEU A 117 -17.45 7.55 -0.86
CA LEU A 117 -17.68 7.24 0.55
C LEU A 117 -18.17 8.46 1.35
N LEU A 118 -17.94 9.67 0.84
CA LEU A 118 -18.39 10.92 1.46
C LEU A 118 -19.82 11.33 1.04
N ALA A 119 -20.30 10.80 -0.09
CA ALA A 119 -21.64 11.06 -0.63
C ALA A 119 -22.72 10.27 0.11
#